data_AF-A0A2M8KPW0-F1
#
_entry.id   AF-A0A2M8KPW0-F1
#
_cell.length_a   1.000
_cell.length_b   1.000
_cell.length_c   1.000
_cell.angle_alpha   90.00
_cell.angle_beta   90.00
_cell.angle_gamma   90.00
#
_symmetry.space_group_name_H-M   'P 1'
#
loop_
_entity.id
_entity.type
_entity.pdbx_description
1 polymer ?
#
loop_
_entity_poly.entity_id
_entity_poly.type
_entity_poly.pdbx_seq_one_letter_code
_entity_poly.pdbx_strand_id
1 'polypeptide(L)'
;MENLGIDLKLIIAQIVSFAIFYFIFQRFISKPLLKFLKKQKEDEELRAKLAEELEDRKATLDEKDRKMNEDRKKALDIALIQGKKDAEKVKNELIEDAKKQAEVIITRAKEQVEDEKKDLYKDVRKKIAQVSVMLVESALKDYLTIDSQKAITENISKKIPQIDIE
;
A
#
# COMPACT_ATOMS: atom_id res chain seq x y z
N MET A 1 92.73 -75.34 -22.25
CA MET A 1 93.35 -74.10 -21.76
C MET A 1 92.80 -72.95 -22.60
N GLU A 2 91.47 -72.87 -22.66
CA GLU A 2 90.70 -72.03 -21.73
C GLU A 2 90.91 -70.56 -22.06
N ASN A 3 89.92 -69.97 -22.69
CA ASN A 3 89.00 -69.18 -21.90
C ASN A 3 87.63 -69.26 -22.55
N LEU A 4 86.60 -69.32 -21.70
CA LEU A 4 85.19 -69.40 -22.07
C LEU A 4 84.90 -68.48 -23.26
N GLY A 5 83.94 -68.86 -24.12
CA GLY A 5 83.41 -68.07 -25.25
C GLY A 5 82.70 -66.77 -24.81
N ILE A 6 83.36 -66.07 -23.90
CA ILE A 6 83.02 -64.85 -23.20
C ILE A 6 84.21 -63.93 -23.49
N ASP A 7 84.03 -63.05 -24.45
CA ASP A 7 85.00 -62.00 -24.69
C ASP A 7 84.85 -60.96 -23.58
N LEU A 8 85.74 -61.00 -22.58
CA LEU A 8 85.77 -60.07 -21.45
C LEU A 8 85.74 -58.60 -21.90
N LYS A 9 86.33 -58.29 -23.06
CA LYS A 9 86.28 -56.95 -23.64
C LYS A 9 84.88 -56.56 -24.10
N LEU A 10 84.13 -57.50 -24.67
CA LEU A 10 82.75 -57.30 -25.10
C LEU A 10 81.81 -57.09 -23.91
N ILE A 11 82.00 -57.86 -22.83
CA ILE A 11 81.25 -57.66 -21.58
C ILE A 11 81.53 -56.27 -20.99
N ILE A 12 82.80 -55.86 -20.90
CA ILE A 12 83.16 -54.53 -20.37
C ILE A 12 82.55 -53.42 -21.25
N ALA A 13 82.63 -53.54 -22.57
CA ALA A 13 82.01 -52.58 -23.49
C ALA A 13 80.48 -52.51 -23.34
N GLN A 14 79.82 -53.64 -23.09
CA GLN A 14 78.38 -53.70 -22.86
C GLN A 14 77.98 -53.09 -21.50
N ILE A 15 78.76 -53.31 -20.45
CA ILE A 15 78.56 -52.67 -19.13
C ILE A 15 78.71 -51.15 -19.26
N VAL A 16 79.76 -50.67 -19.93
CA VAL A 16 79.98 -49.23 -20.14
C VAL A 16 78.84 -48.63 -20.97
N SER A 17 78.39 -49.30 -22.04
CA SER A 17 77.27 -48.84 -22.86
C SER A 17 75.95 -48.79 -22.07
N PHE A 18 75.69 -49.81 -21.24
CA PHE A 18 74.52 -49.83 -20.36
C PHE A 18 74.60 -48.75 -19.28
N ALA A 19 75.77 -48.50 -18.69
CA ALA A 19 75.96 -47.45 -17.70
C ALA A 19 75.72 -46.04 -18.29
N ILE A 20 76.22 -45.78 -19.50
CA ILE A 20 75.95 -44.53 -20.22
C ILE A 20 74.46 -44.38 -20.50
N PHE A 21 73.81 -45.43 -21.02
CA PHE A 21 72.37 -45.43 -21.27
C PHE A 21 71.56 -45.21 -19.99
N TYR A 22 71.90 -45.90 -18.90
CA TYR A 22 71.25 -45.77 -17.60
C TYR A 22 71.37 -44.35 -17.06
N PHE A 23 72.55 -43.73 -17.18
CA PHE A 23 72.75 -42.36 -16.73
C PHE A 23 71.90 -41.37 -17.53
N ILE A 24 71.81 -41.55 -18.85
CA ILE A 24 70.93 -40.77 -19.72
C ILE A 24 69.46 -41.02 -19.34
N PHE A 25 69.02 -42.26 -19.20
CA PHE A 25 67.65 -42.61 -18.82
C PHE A 25 67.25 -42.01 -17.46
N GLN A 26 68.12 -42.15 -16.47
CA GLN A 26 67.90 -41.62 -15.13
C GLN A 26 67.81 -40.09 -15.17
N ARG A 27 68.65 -39.41 -15.95
CA ARG A 27 68.64 -37.94 -16.04
C ARG A 27 67.46 -37.39 -16.86
N PHE A 28 67.13 -38.04 -17.98
CA PHE A 28 66.22 -37.51 -19.00
C PHE A 28 64.80 -38.08 -18.96
N ILE A 29 64.58 -39.33 -18.54
CA ILE A 29 63.24 -39.98 -18.63
C ILE A 29 62.57 -40.07 -17.26
N SER A 30 63.31 -40.45 -16.21
CA SER A 30 62.72 -40.68 -14.88
C SER A 30 62.03 -39.43 -14.31
N LYS A 31 62.68 -38.26 -14.45
CA LYS A 31 62.16 -36.98 -13.95
C LYS A 31 60.90 -36.50 -14.66
N PRO A 32 60.84 -36.40 -16.01
CA PRO A 32 59.62 -35.97 -16.68
C PRO A 32 58.46 -36.95 -16.52
N LEU A 33 58.73 -38.27 -16.47
CA LEU A 33 57.68 -39.27 -16.27
C LEU A 33 57.01 -39.13 -14.89
N LEU A 34 57.81 -39.02 -13.82
CA LEU A 34 57.28 -38.80 -12.47
C LEU A 34 56.56 -37.45 -12.36
N LYS A 35 57.08 -36.40 -13.01
CA LYS A 35 56.42 -35.08 -13.04
C LYS A 35 55.05 -35.16 -13.74
N PHE A 36 54.96 -35.90 -14.84
CA PHE A 36 53.69 -36.10 -15.55
C PHE A 36 52.67 -36.85 -14.70
N LEU A 37 53.08 -37.95 -14.06
CA LEU A 37 52.21 -38.72 -13.16
C LEU A 37 51.74 -37.89 -11.95
N LYS A 38 52.65 -37.12 -11.33
CA LYS A 38 52.30 -36.22 -10.22
C LYS A 38 51.30 -35.16 -10.66
N LYS A 39 51.51 -34.55 -11.83
CA LYS A 39 50.60 -33.55 -12.39
C LYS A 39 49.20 -34.12 -12.65
N GLN A 40 49.11 -35.32 -13.23
CA GLN A 40 47.80 -35.96 -13.43
C GLN A 40 47.07 -36.20 -12.11
N LYS A 41 47.78 -36.69 -11.09
CA LYS A 41 47.20 -36.88 -9.76
C LYS A 41 46.75 -35.56 -9.12
N GLU A 42 47.56 -34.52 -9.22
CA GLU A 42 47.21 -33.17 -8.73
C GLU A 42 46.00 -32.58 -9.46
N ASP A 43 45.93 -32.76 -10.80
CA ASP A 43 44.79 -32.30 -11.61
C ASP A 43 43.50 -33.05 -11.26
N GLU A 44 43.56 -34.35 -10.99
CA GLU A 44 42.41 -35.15 -10.53
C GLU A 44 41.93 -34.73 -9.14
N GLU A 45 42.85 -34.56 -8.19
CA GLU A 45 42.52 -34.08 -6.83
C GLU A 45 41.91 -32.67 -6.87
N LEU A 46 42.43 -31.78 -7.72
CA LEU A 46 41.87 -30.44 -7.91
C LEU A 46 40.47 -30.49 -8.51
N ARG A 47 40.23 -31.34 -9.51
CA ARG A 47 38.90 -31.53 -10.12
C ARG A 47 37.89 -32.06 -9.10
N ALA A 48 38.28 -33.02 -8.28
CA ALA A 48 37.41 -33.57 -7.24
C ALA A 48 37.04 -32.50 -6.21
N LYS A 49 38.02 -31.73 -5.70
CA LYS A 49 37.77 -30.62 -4.78
C LYS A 49 36.89 -29.53 -5.36
N LEU A 50 37.10 -29.16 -6.63
CA LEU A 50 36.26 -28.17 -7.30
C LEU A 50 34.83 -28.68 -7.49
N ALA A 51 34.64 -29.97 -7.77
CA ALA A 51 33.31 -30.56 -7.89
C ALA A 51 32.55 -30.52 -6.55
N GLU A 52 33.23 -30.89 -5.45
CA GLU A 52 32.68 -30.82 -4.09
C GLU A 52 32.32 -29.38 -3.70
N GLU A 53 33.22 -28.41 -3.91
CA GLU A 53 32.96 -27.00 -3.62
C GLU A 53 31.79 -26.44 -4.44
N LEU A 54 31.63 -26.88 -5.69
CA LEU A 54 30.50 -26.49 -6.54
C LEU A 54 29.18 -27.07 -6.05
N GLU A 55 29.18 -28.30 -5.53
CA GLU A 55 28.00 -28.94 -4.96
C GLU A 55 27.57 -28.25 -3.66
N ASP A 56 28.52 -27.97 -2.76
CA ASP A 56 28.27 -27.23 -1.52
C ASP A 56 27.75 -25.81 -1.79
N ARG A 57 28.35 -25.10 -2.76
CA ARG A 57 27.88 -23.78 -3.18
C ARG A 57 26.46 -23.83 -3.74
N LYS A 58 26.12 -24.85 -4.54
CA LYS A 58 24.76 -25.04 -5.06
C LYS A 58 23.77 -25.29 -3.92
N ALA A 59 24.09 -26.19 -2.99
CA ALA A 59 23.23 -26.47 -1.84
C ALA A 59 23.00 -25.21 -0.99
N THR A 60 24.06 -24.43 -0.76
CA THR A 60 23.96 -23.15 -0.03
C THR A 60 23.09 -22.11 -0.75
N LEU A 61 23.21 -22.02 -2.08
CA LEU A 61 22.39 -21.12 -2.89
C LEU A 61 20.93 -21.54 -2.87
N ASP A 62 20.63 -22.83 -3.03
CA ASP A 62 19.27 -23.37 -2.99
C ASP A 62 18.62 -23.15 -1.62
N GLU A 63 19.37 -23.34 -0.53
CA GLU A 63 18.88 -23.04 0.82
C GLU A 63 18.59 -21.54 0.99
N LYS A 64 19.49 -20.68 0.51
CA LYS A 64 19.32 -19.22 0.56
C LYS A 64 18.10 -18.76 -0.24
N ASP A 65 17.89 -19.33 -1.43
CA ASP A 65 16.73 -19.03 -2.27
C ASP A 65 15.44 -19.51 -1.63
N ARG A 66 15.43 -20.70 -1.03
CA ARG A 66 14.30 -21.21 -0.26
C ARG A 66 13.95 -20.28 0.90
N LYS A 67 14.95 -19.88 1.69
CA LYS A 67 14.78 -18.96 2.82
C LYS A 67 14.27 -17.59 2.36
N MET A 68 14.84 -17.04 1.28
CA MET A 68 14.38 -15.78 0.70
C MET A 68 12.91 -15.85 0.25
N ASN A 69 12.51 -16.96 -0.37
CA ASN A 69 11.12 -17.16 -0.80
C ASN A 69 10.17 -17.30 0.39
N GLU A 70 10.57 -18.01 1.44
CA GLU A 70 9.81 -18.12 2.69
C GLU A 70 9.65 -16.76 3.37
N ASP A 71 10.71 -15.96 3.46
CA ASP A 71 10.69 -14.62 4.05
C ASP A 71 9.83 -13.66 3.23
N ARG A 72 9.91 -13.71 1.89
CA ARG A 72 9.02 -12.96 0.99
C ARG A 72 7.56 -13.33 1.21
N LYS A 73 7.24 -14.62 1.32
CA LYS A 73 5.87 -15.09 1.56
C LYS A 73 5.34 -14.59 2.90
N LYS A 74 6.13 -14.71 3.97
CA LYS A 74 5.77 -14.19 5.30
C LYS A 74 5.55 -12.67 5.26
N ALA A 75 6.42 -11.92 4.59
CA ALA A 75 6.28 -10.48 4.47
C ALA A 75 4.99 -10.09 3.72
N LEU A 76 4.67 -10.79 2.63
CA LEU A 76 3.43 -10.60 1.88
C LEU A 76 2.19 -10.94 2.73
N ASP A 77 2.20 -12.05 3.45
CA ASP A 77 1.10 -12.46 4.31
C ASP A 77 0.85 -11.42 5.43
N ILE A 78 1.92 -10.94 6.07
CA ILE A 78 1.84 -9.88 7.09
C ILE A 78 1.30 -8.59 6.49
N ALA A 79 1.81 -8.16 5.33
CA ALA A 79 1.35 -6.95 4.66
C ALA A 79 -0.13 -7.03 4.26
N LEU A 80 -0.60 -8.19 3.81
CA LEU A 80 -2.01 -8.42 3.48
C LEU A 80 -2.91 -8.38 4.73
N ILE A 81 -2.49 -9.00 5.83
CA ILE A 81 -3.24 -8.97 7.09
C ILE A 81 -3.33 -7.53 7.62
N GLN A 82 -2.21 -6.81 7.65
CA GLN A 82 -2.15 -5.43 8.11
C GLN A 82 -3.00 -4.51 7.21
N GLY A 83 -2.87 -4.66 5.88
CA GLY A 83 -3.66 -3.90 4.92
C GLY A 83 -5.17 -4.13 5.07
N LYS A 84 -5.60 -5.37 5.33
CA LYS A 84 -7.02 -5.68 5.61
C LYS A 84 -7.49 -5.00 6.90
N LYS A 85 -6.69 -5.06 7.96
CA LYS A 85 -7.02 -4.44 9.25
C LYS A 85 -7.12 -2.91 9.13
N ASP A 86 -6.20 -2.29 8.41
CA ASP A 86 -6.22 -0.84 8.18
C ASP A 86 -7.41 -0.44 7.30
N ALA A 87 -7.72 -1.23 6.26
CA ALA A 87 -8.92 -1.00 5.45
C ALA A 87 -10.21 -1.11 6.27
N GLU A 88 -10.33 -2.10 7.16
CA GLU A 88 -11.48 -2.21 8.07
C GLU A 88 -11.58 -1.03 9.03
N LYS A 89 -10.44 -0.57 9.58
CA LYS A 89 -10.40 0.60 10.46
C LYS A 89 -10.87 1.85 9.71
N VAL A 90 -10.31 2.14 8.54
CA VAL A 90 -10.70 3.29 7.70
C VAL A 90 -12.18 3.20 7.31
N LYS A 91 -12.67 2.00 6.96
CA LYS A 91 -14.09 1.80 6.66
C LYS A 91 -14.97 2.16 7.85
N ASN A 92 -14.60 1.72 9.05
CA ASN A 92 -15.37 1.99 10.26
C ASN A 92 -15.34 3.48 10.62
N GLU A 93 -14.19 4.14 10.54
CA GLU A 93 -14.04 5.59 10.74
C GLU A 93 -14.91 6.36 9.74
N LEU A 94 -14.87 5.99 8.46
CA LEU A 94 -15.68 6.64 7.42
C LEU A 94 -17.19 6.47 7.67
N ILE A 95 -17.63 5.28 8.12
CA ILE A 95 -19.04 5.04 8.48
C ILE A 95 -19.44 5.89 9.69
N GLU A 96 -18.58 6.00 10.70
CA GLU A 96 -18.83 6.82 11.89
C GLU A 96 -18.94 8.30 11.53
N ASP A 97 -18.02 8.81 10.73
CA ASP A 97 -18.03 10.19 10.26
C ASP A 97 -19.25 10.48 9.39
N ALA A 98 -19.62 9.56 8.50
CA ALA A 98 -20.84 9.69 7.70
C ALA A 98 -22.10 9.74 8.57
N LYS A 99 -22.17 8.93 9.65
CA LYS A 99 -23.28 8.99 10.62
C LYS A 99 -23.33 10.32 11.34
N LYS A 100 -22.20 10.84 11.82
CA LYS A 100 -22.12 12.16 12.48
C LYS A 100 -22.56 13.27 11.53
N GLN A 101 -22.11 13.25 10.28
CA GLN A 101 -22.52 14.22 9.26
C GLN A 101 -24.02 14.14 8.98
N ALA A 102 -24.57 12.93 8.86
CA ALA A 102 -26.01 12.73 8.67
C ALA A 102 -26.82 13.28 9.84
N GLU A 103 -26.38 13.06 11.07
CA GLU A 103 -27.03 13.60 12.28
C GLU A 103 -27.00 15.13 12.31
N VAL A 104 -25.88 15.75 11.94
CA VAL A 104 -25.77 17.21 11.81
C VAL A 104 -26.71 17.74 10.74
N ILE A 105 -26.80 17.08 9.57
CA ILE A 105 -27.71 17.47 8.49
C ILE A 105 -29.16 17.40 8.96
N ILE A 106 -29.56 16.31 9.62
CA ILE A 106 -30.93 16.13 10.14
C ILE A 106 -31.25 17.21 11.18
N THR A 107 -30.31 17.50 12.08
CA THR A 107 -30.49 18.53 13.12
C THR A 107 -30.69 19.90 12.49
N ARG A 108 -29.82 20.30 11.56
CA ARG A 108 -29.96 21.57 10.82
C ARG A 108 -31.26 21.65 10.02
N ALA A 109 -31.66 20.55 9.37
CA ALA A 109 -32.91 20.51 8.62
C ALA A 109 -34.12 20.70 9.54
N LYS A 110 -34.11 20.12 10.75
CA LYS A 110 -35.17 20.35 11.75
C LYS A 110 -35.21 21.79 12.22
N GLU A 111 -34.06 22.39 12.50
CA GLU A 111 -33.95 23.80 12.88
C GLU A 111 -34.51 24.71 11.78
N GLN A 112 -34.11 24.49 10.53
CA GLN A 112 -34.60 25.24 9.39
C GLN A 112 -36.11 25.11 9.21
N VAL A 113 -36.67 23.90 9.34
CA VAL A 113 -38.12 23.67 9.26
C VAL A 113 -38.88 24.43 10.35
N GLU A 114 -38.35 24.46 11.57
CA GLU A 114 -38.99 25.21 12.66
C GLU A 114 -38.94 26.73 12.44
N ASP A 115 -37.85 27.25 11.87
CA ASP A 115 -37.77 28.67 11.53
C ASP A 115 -38.67 29.04 10.34
N GLU A 116 -38.71 28.20 9.29
CA GLU A 116 -39.64 28.37 8.17
C GLU A 116 -41.12 28.33 8.62
N LYS A 117 -41.47 27.45 9.58
CA LYS A 117 -42.81 27.44 10.17
C LYS A 117 -43.13 28.75 10.86
N LYS A 118 -42.21 29.30 11.67
CA LYS A 118 -42.43 30.59 12.35
C LYS A 118 -42.72 31.70 11.35
N ASP A 119 -41.95 31.75 10.27
CA ASP A 119 -42.14 32.77 9.23
C ASP A 119 -43.43 32.55 8.44
N LEU A 120 -43.78 31.29 8.13
CA LEU A 120 -45.08 30.95 7.55
C LEU A 120 -46.24 31.41 8.44
N TYR A 121 -46.16 31.20 9.76
CA TYR A 121 -47.19 31.66 10.70
C TYR A 121 -47.32 33.18 10.73
N LYS A 122 -46.20 33.93 10.65
CA LYS A 122 -46.24 35.40 10.54
C LYS A 122 -46.94 35.84 9.26
N ASP A 123 -46.60 35.23 8.13
CA ASP A 123 -47.20 35.53 6.83
C ASP A 123 -48.70 35.21 6.78
N VAL A 124 -49.10 34.07 7.35
CA VAL A 124 -50.51 33.69 7.48
C VAL A 124 -51.26 34.71 8.34
N ARG A 125 -50.72 35.11 9.50
CA ARG A 125 -51.33 36.15 10.35
C ARG A 125 -51.50 37.47 9.60
N LYS A 126 -50.50 37.89 8.83
CA LYS A 126 -50.55 39.11 8.01
C LYS A 126 -51.64 39.03 6.95
N LYS A 127 -51.76 37.90 6.24
CA LYS A 127 -52.82 37.66 5.25
C LYS A 127 -54.21 37.67 5.89
N ILE A 128 -54.37 37.02 7.04
CA ILE A 128 -55.65 37.02 7.79
C ILE A 128 -56.03 38.46 8.16
N ALA A 129 -55.10 39.24 8.72
CA ALA A 129 -55.35 40.63 9.07
C ALA A 129 -55.79 41.47 7.85
N GLN A 130 -55.12 41.32 6.70
CA GLN A 130 -55.52 41.99 5.46
C GLN A 130 -56.93 41.59 4.99
N VAL A 131 -57.24 40.30 4.98
CA VAL A 131 -58.58 39.80 4.59
C VAL A 131 -59.65 40.31 5.54
N SER A 132 -59.38 40.33 6.86
CA SER A 132 -60.31 40.89 7.84
C SER A 132 -60.57 42.37 7.62
N VAL A 133 -59.53 43.17 7.33
CA VAL A 133 -59.70 44.60 7.00
C VAL A 133 -60.53 44.78 5.73
N MET A 134 -60.23 44.04 4.66
CA MET A 134 -61.00 44.09 3.42
C MET A 134 -62.47 43.70 3.61
N LEU A 135 -62.74 42.68 4.43
CA LEU A 135 -64.11 42.24 4.73
C LEU A 135 -64.86 43.32 5.51
N VAL A 136 -64.21 43.94 6.51
CA VAL A 136 -64.79 45.06 7.27
C VAL A 136 -65.04 46.27 6.37
N GLU A 137 -64.10 46.63 5.48
CA GLU A 137 -64.31 47.70 4.50
C GLU A 137 -65.49 47.43 3.58
N SER A 138 -65.60 46.20 3.04
CA SER A 138 -66.71 45.83 2.15
C SER A 138 -68.04 45.84 2.89
N ALA A 139 -68.11 45.24 4.08
CA ALA A 139 -69.33 45.23 4.89
C ALA A 139 -69.75 46.64 5.30
N LEU A 140 -68.80 47.50 5.72
CA LEU A 140 -69.12 48.89 6.03
C LEU A 140 -69.64 49.62 4.79
N LYS A 141 -69.03 49.43 3.62
CA LYS A 141 -69.47 50.07 2.36
C LYS A 141 -70.91 49.69 1.98
N ASP A 142 -71.30 48.43 2.20
CA ASP A 142 -72.65 47.93 1.86
C ASP A 142 -73.72 48.39 2.87
N TYR A 143 -73.35 48.69 4.11
CA TYR A 143 -74.29 49.05 5.20
C TYR A 143 -74.21 50.52 5.65
N LEU A 144 -73.32 51.35 5.09
CA LEU A 144 -73.18 52.77 5.43
C LEU A 144 -74.27 53.63 4.76
N THR A 145 -75.26 54.05 5.54
CA THR A 145 -76.21 55.11 5.18
C THR A 145 -75.67 56.51 5.53
N ILE A 146 -76.23 57.58 4.96
CA ILE A 146 -75.78 58.98 5.16
C ILE A 146 -75.79 59.37 6.66
N ASP A 147 -76.76 58.89 7.42
CA ASP A 147 -76.86 59.16 8.86
C ASP A 147 -75.81 58.39 9.67
N SER A 148 -75.50 57.14 9.27
CA SER A 148 -74.44 56.35 9.89
C SER A 148 -73.04 56.93 9.61
N GLN A 149 -72.79 57.50 8.43
CA GLN A 149 -71.56 58.22 8.12
C GLN A 149 -71.33 59.40 9.08
N LYS A 150 -72.35 60.26 9.26
CA LYS A 150 -72.26 61.41 10.18
C LYS A 150 -71.97 60.99 11.62
N ALA A 151 -72.67 59.97 12.13
CA ALA A 151 -72.48 59.47 13.48
C ALA A 151 -71.09 58.83 13.70
N ILE A 152 -70.55 58.15 12.69
CA ILE A 152 -69.20 57.59 12.73
C ILE A 152 -68.15 58.71 12.68
N THR A 153 -68.29 59.72 11.82
CA THR A 153 -67.38 60.86 11.76
C THR A 153 -67.36 61.65 13.07
N GLU A 154 -68.52 61.89 13.71
CA GLU A 154 -68.57 62.51 15.03
C GLU A 154 -67.89 61.66 16.11
N ASN A 155 -68.14 60.35 16.13
CA ASN A 155 -67.51 59.45 17.11
C ASN A 155 -66.00 59.31 16.92
N ILE A 156 -65.52 59.27 15.67
CA ILE A 156 -64.08 59.25 15.36
C ILE A 156 -63.45 60.57 15.80
N SER A 157 -64.08 61.72 15.52
CA SER A 157 -63.57 63.04 15.97
C SER A 157 -63.52 63.18 17.49
N LYS A 158 -64.43 62.52 18.23
CA LYS A 158 -64.44 62.50 19.71
C LYS A 158 -63.43 61.53 20.32
N LYS A 159 -63.03 60.47 19.61
CA LYS A 159 -62.17 59.40 20.13
C LYS A 159 -60.73 59.45 19.64
N ILE A 160 -60.43 60.16 18.55
CA ILE A 160 -59.06 60.47 18.18
C ILE A 160 -58.59 61.61 19.11
N PRO A 161 -57.60 61.38 20.00
CA PRO A 161 -56.94 62.48 20.69
C PRO A 161 -56.35 63.37 19.61
N GLN A 162 -56.56 64.69 19.69
CA GLN A 162 -55.90 65.65 18.82
C GLN A 162 -54.40 65.34 18.83
N ILE A 163 -53.92 64.77 17.72
CA ILE A 163 -52.48 64.68 17.48
C ILE A 163 -52.12 66.09 17.04
N ASP A 164 -51.80 66.93 18.02
CA ASP A 164 -50.98 68.11 17.78
C ASP A 164 -49.66 67.61 17.19
N ILE A 165 -49.42 67.99 15.94
CA ILE A 165 -48.16 67.78 15.26
C ILE A 165 -47.28 68.97 15.66
N GLU A 166 -46.35 68.75 16.58
CA GLU A 166 -45.09 69.49 16.70
C GLU A 166 -43.95 68.66 16.08
#